data_AF-A0A6P5EX15-F1
#
_entry.id   AF-A0A6P5EX15-F1
#
_cell.length_a   1.000
_cell.length_b   1.000
_cell.length_c   1.000
_cell.angle_alpha   90.00
_cell.angle_beta   90.00
_cell.angle_gamma   90.00
#
_symmetry.space_group_name_H-M   'P 1'
#
loop_
_entity.id
_entity.type
_entity.pdbx_description
1 polymer ?
#
loop_
_entity_poly.entity_id
_entity_poly.type
_entity_poly.pdbx_seq_one_letter_code
_entity_poly.pdbx_strand_id
1 'polypeptide(L)'
;MGDDYGDSSVQTTNLAMAFVDQTTAECSVLVSTMKEINEKVRAETELRKTLIQKVPDPLRSIENGAEYFNPKIVAIGPYHRGDPQVQPMEEIKKAAACDFCNSPSHSAEEFYTKVGEVAGEARSCYADRFEDMISEKEFTDMMFFDGCFLLEFISRDSRPSSFLKRWMTTRDYRYNLIFRDLMLLENQIPWVVLEALMSLRPVPINEFIQLFPVTADVDFNGLLTKGEGSGHKPCHLLDLVHERYLGPKMEQKDKNVASGMSFFSSATDLAEVGVRIRASKTFHFRDISFHRDLLFGRLSLPPIVIDDLTPVLIANMVAFEWCTVDESDYGVGSYLSLLALLMSGEEDVKELRSKMIMRSLLSDRRTLDFFESLSPHLLPGDSYTHVLVCLNDYYRKRRVRVLVHKFIYKNFKFILAATSAVIFFVTILQTIFTVYPRK
;
A
#
# COMPACT_ATOMS: atom_id res chain seq x y z
N MET A 1 -62.00 60.06 -22.33
CA MET A 1 -61.59 58.64 -22.39
C MET A 1 -60.08 58.64 -22.35
N GLY A 2 -59.52 58.80 -21.16
CA GLY A 2 -58.10 58.88 -20.91
C GLY A 2 -57.89 58.43 -19.48
N ASP A 3 -56.78 57.73 -19.29
CA ASP A 3 -56.11 57.48 -18.01
C ASP A 3 -56.70 56.36 -17.13
N ASP A 4 -56.41 55.10 -17.48
CA ASP A 4 -56.35 54.02 -16.47
C ASP A 4 -55.38 52.86 -16.80
N TYR A 5 -54.44 53.04 -17.74
CA TYR A 5 -53.47 51.99 -18.13
C TYR A 5 -52.07 52.15 -17.53
N GLY A 6 -51.80 53.19 -16.74
CA GLY A 6 -50.47 53.49 -16.19
C GLY A 6 -50.13 52.75 -14.89
N ASP A 7 -51.10 52.61 -13.98
CA ASP A 7 -50.86 52.18 -12.58
C ASP A 7 -50.57 50.67 -12.46
N SER A 8 -51.27 49.85 -13.24
CA SER A 8 -51.08 48.39 -13.29
C SER A 8 -49.66 47.99 -13.73
N SER A 9 -49.07 48.69 -14.71
CA SER A 9 -47.72 48.35 -15.21
C SER A 9 -46.61 48.62 -14.19
N VAL A 10 -46.69 49.73 -13.44
CA VAL A 10 -45.69 50.12 -12.45
C VAL A 10 -45.74 49.18 -11.25
N GLN A 11 -46.95 48.80 -10.83
CA GLN A 11 -47.15 47.87 -9.72
C GLN A 11 -46.66 46.46 -10.06
N THR A 12 -46.88 46.00 -11.30
CA THR A 12 -46.36 44.72 -11.80
C THR A 12 -44.82 44.72 -11.88
N THR A 13 -44.22 45.84 -12.29
CA THR A 13 -42.76 45.99 -12.38
C THR A 13 -42.10 46.00 -10.99
N ASN A 14 -42.73 46.66 -10.01
CA ASN A 14 -42.24 46.70 -8.63
C ASN A 14 -42.35 45.33 -7.94
N LEU A 15 -43.41 44.56 -8.20
CA LEU A 15 -43.55 43.18 -7.72
C LEU A 15 -42.52 42.25 -8.34
N ALA A 16 -42.23 42.40 -9.64
CA ALA A 16 -41.19 41.64 -10.31
C ALA A 16 -39.79 41.97 -9.77
N MET A 17 -39.47 43.24 -9.51
CA MET A 17 -38.19 43.65 -8.92
C MET A 17 -38.05 43.12 -7.48
N ALA A 18 -39.08 43.23 -6.65
CA ALA A 18 -39.06 42.67 -5.28
C ALA A 18 -38.86 41.15 -5.27
N PHE A 19 -39.49 40.43 -6.22
CA PHE A 19 -39.29 38.99 -6.38
C PHE A 19 -37.86 38.65 -6.82
N VAL A 20 -37.28 39.41 -7.76
CA VAL A 20 -35.88 39.24 -8.20
C VAL A 20 -34.90 39.53 -7.07
N ASP A 21 -35.10 40.60 -6.29
CA ASP A 21 -34.24 40.95 -5.16
C ASP A 21 -34.30 39.89 -4.06
N GLN A 22 -35.50 39.38 -3.76
CA GLN A 22 -35.68 38.28 -2.81
C GLN A 22 -34.99 36.99 -3.30
N THR A 23 -35.18 36.64 -4.58
CA THR A 23 -34.52 35.46 -5.17
C THR A 23 -33.00 35.60 -5.17
N THR A 24 -32.48 36.81 -5.39
CA THR A 24 -31.04 37.12 -5.38
C THR A 24 -30.47 37.04 -3.97
N ALA A 25 -31.20 37.52 -2.96
CA ALA A 25 -30.84 37.39 -1.55
C ALA A 25 -30.80 35.92 -1.11
N GLU A 26 -31.81 35.12 -1.45
CA GLU A 26 -31.86 33.68 -1.17
C GLU A 26 -30.71 32.91 -1.86
N CYS A 27 -30.39 33.25 -3.12
CA CYS A 27 -29.22 32.71 -3.81
C CYS A 27 -27.90 33.05 -3.10
N SER A 28 -27.76 34.28 -2.59
CA SER A 28 -26.55 34.69 -1.89
C SER A 28 -26.31 33.91 -0.59
N VAL A 29 -27.38 33.62 0.17
CA VAL A 29 -27.35 32.82 1.41
C VAL A 29 -27.03 31.35 1.10
N LEU A 30 -27.61 30.80 0.02
CA LEU A 30 -27.27 29.46 -0.45
C LEU A 30 -25.79 29.36 -0.82
N VAL A 31 -25.26 30.31 -1.59
CA VAL A 31 -23.85 30.32 -2.00
C VAL A 31 -22.90 30.47 -0.81
N SER A 32 -23.21 31.31 0.19
CA SER A 32 -22.39 31.41 1.41
C SER A 32 -22.41 30.12 2.21
N THR A 33 -23.58 29.50 2.38
CA THR A 33 -23.73 28.20 3.06
C THR A 33 -22.94 27.10 2.34
N MET A 34 -23.00 27.05 1.00
CA MET A 34 -22.22 26.10 0.20
C MET A 34 -20.72 26.31 0.38
N LYS A 35 -20.24 27.56 0.45
CA LYS A 35 -18.83 27.86 0.70
C LYS A 35 -18.39 27.41 2.09
N GLU A 36 -19.18 27.70 3.13
CA GLU A 36 -18.90 27.26 4.50
C GLU A 36 -18.88 25.74 4.63
N ILE A 37 -19.83 25.04 4.01
CA ILE A 37 -19.85 23.58 3.96
C ILE A 37 -18.61 23.07 3.24
N ASN A 38 -18.25 23.65 2.09
CA ASN A 38 -17.08 23.23 1.32
C ASN A 38 -15.77 23.44 2.10
N GLU A 39 -15.64 24.56 2.82
CA GLU A 39 -14.49 24.83 3.68
C GLU A 39 -14.41 23.86 4.86
N LYS A 40 -15.56 23.55 5.51
CA LYS A 40 -15.62 22.52 6.57
C LYS A 40 -15.24 21.14 6.06
N VAL A 41 -15.80 20.72 4.93
CA VAL A 41 -15.49 19.43 4.30
C VAL A 41 -14.01 19.37 3.93
N ARG A 42 -13.44 20.45 3.40
CA ARG A 42 -12.01 20.52 3.08
C ARG A 42 -11.13 20.41 4.31
N ALA A 43 -11.46 21.13 5.39
CA ALA A 43 -10.73 21.06 6.65
C ALA A 43 -10.81 19.65 7.28
N GLU A 44 -11.98 19.02 7.28
CA GLU A 44 -12.15 17.63 7.72
C GLU A 44 -11.35 16.65 6.86
N THR A 45 -11.26 16.89 5.55
CA THR A 45 -10.50 16.07 4.61
C THR A 45 -9.00 16.15 4.87
N GLU A 46 -8.47 17.36 5.14
CA GLU A 46 -7.06 17.54 5.51
C GLU A 46 -6.73 16.91 6.87
N LEU A 47 -7.64 17.01 7.85
CA LEU A 47 -7.46 16.38 9.16
C LEU A 47 -7.40 14.86 9.05
N ARG A 48 -8.30 14.25 8.25
CA ARG A 48 -8.36 12.80 8.01
C ARG A 48 -7.06 12.20 7.49
N LYS A 49 -6.19 12.98 6.82
CA LYS A 49 -4.90 12.51 6.31
C LYS A 49 -3.97 11.93 7.38
N THR A 50 -4.20 12.26 8.65
CA THR A 50 -3.34 11.88 9.78
C THR A 50 -4.03 10.97 10.81
N LEU A 51 -5.27 10.59 10.56
CA LEU A 51 -6.09 9.84 11.53
C LEU A 51 -5.94 8.33 11.34
N ILE A 52 -5.94 7.61 12.46
CA ILE A 52 -6.21 6.17 12.50
C ILE A 52 -7.69 5.99 12.24
N GLN A 53 -8.04 5.24 11.19
CA GLN A 53 -9.41 5.09 10.72
C GLN A 53 -9.81 3.62 10.58
N LYS A 54 -11.11 3.39 10.42
CA LYS A 54 -11.62 2.10 9.98
C LYS A 54 -11.34 1.86 8.51
N VAL A 55 -11.01 0.61 8.18
CA VAL A 55 -10.94 0.07 6.83
C VAL A 55 -12.28 0.33 6.14
N PRO A 56 -12.27 0.98 4.96
CA PRO A 56 -13.48 1.23 4.20
C PRO A 56 -14.28 -0.05 3.90
N ASP A 57 -15.61 0.02 4.04
CA ASP A 57 -16.51 -1.13 3.83
C ASP A 57 -16.32 -1.85 2.48
N PRO A 58 -16.04 -1.16 1.34
CA PRO A 58 -15.78 -1.85 0.08
C PRO A 58 -14.55 -2.78 0.15
N LEU A 59 -13.48 -2.35 0.81
CA LEU A 59 -12.28 -3.17 1.01
C LEU A 59 -12.55 -4.30 2.00
N ARG A 60 -13.29 -4.03 3.08
CA ARG A 60 -13.66 -5.07 4.06
C ARG A 60 -14.52 -6.18 3.45
N SER A 61 -15.28 -5.87 2.40
CA SER A 61 -16.22 -6.79 1.75
C SER A 61 -15.61 -7.67 0.66
N ILE A 62 -14.29 -7.60 0.44
CA ILE A 62 -13.59 -8.51 -0.49
C ILE A 62 -13.66 -9.96 0.00
N GLU A 63 -13.40 -10.90 -0.91
CA GLU A 63 -13.30 -12.31 -0.54
C GLU A 63 -12.27 -12.52 0.57
N ASN A 64 -12.70 -13.16 1.67
CA ASN A 64 -11.89 -13.33 2.89
C ASN A 64 -11.48 -12.01 3.59
N GLY A 65 -12.19 -10.89 3.39
CA GLY A 65 -11.86 -9.60 4.01
C GLY A 65 -11.66 -9.64 5.53
N ALA A 66 -12.47 -10.42 6.25
CA ALA A 66 -12.31 -10.61 7.70
C ALA A 66 -10.96 -11.26 8.08
N GLU A 67 -10.33 -12.02 7.19
CA GLU A 67 -8.98 -12.56 7.39
C GLU A 67 -7.90 -11.49 7.29
N TYR A 68 -8.13 -10.45 6.48
CA TYR A 68 -7.18 -9.37 6.26
C TYR A 68 -7.33 -8.22 7.24
N PHE A 69 -8.53 -7.95 7.76
CA PHE A 69 -8.79 -6.71 8.50
C PHE A 69 -9.12 -6.89 9.98
N ASN A 70 -9.55 -8.08 10.42
CA ASN A 70 -9.91 -8.28 11.83
C ASN A 70 -8.73 -8.86 12.64
N PRO A 71 -8.46 -8.37 13.86
CA PRO A 71 -7.42 -8.94 14.71
C PRO A 71 -7.78 -10.36 15.14
N LYS A 72 -6.78 -11.24 15.27
CA LYS A 72 -6.96 -12.65 15.61
C LYS A 72 -6.76 -12.95 17.09
N ILE A 73 -5.83 -12.26 17.72
CA ILE A 73 -5.41 -12.54 19.10
C ILE A 73 -5.24 -11.28 19.95
N VAL A 74 -4.82 -10.14 19.38
CA VAL A 74 -4.55 -8.93 20.16
C VAL A 74 -5.18 -7.69 19.55
N ALA A 75 -5.91 -6.94 20.37
CA ALA A 75 -6.34 -5.59 20.06
C ALA A 75 -5.37 -4.57 20.67
N ILE A 76 -5.11 -3.52 19.90
CA ILE A 76 -4.21 -2.42 20.18
C ILE A 76 -4.97 -1.14 19.83
N GLY A 77 -5.24 -0.33 20.85
CA GLY A 77 -6.13 0.80 20.74
C GLY A 77 -7.62 0.42 20.84
N PRO A 78 -8.52 1.38 20.55
CA PRO A 78 -9.91 1.30 20.98
C PRO A 78 -10.82 0.47 20.06
N TYR A 79 -10.53 0.36 18.76
CA TYR A 79 -11.47 -0.15 17.77
C TYR A 79 -11.92 -1.60 17.98
N HIS A 80 -10.99 -2.48 18.36
CA HIS A 80 -11.25 -3.91 18.55
C HIS A 80 -11.23 -4.35 20.01
N ARG A 81 -11.06 -3.42 20.94
CA ARG A 81 -10.89 -3.73 22.37
C ARG A 81 -12.07 -4.51 22.96
N GLY A 82 -13.28 -4.35 22.41
CA GLY A 82 -14.48 -5.06 22.88
C GLY A 82 -14.61 -6.49 22.37
N ASP A 83 -13.77 -6.93 21.42
CA ASP A 83 -13.95 -8.23 20.78
C ASP A 83 -13.63 -9.38 21.75
N PRO A 84 -14.48 -10.42 21.87
CA PRO A 84 -14.26 -11.51 22.82
C PRO A 84 -12.95 -12.27 22.60
N GLN A 85 -12.52 -12.41 21.34
CA GLN A 85 -11.35 -13.19 20.95
C GLN A 85 -10.01 -12.55 21.37
N VAL A 86 -9.99 -11.24 21.60
CA VAL A 86 -8.77 -10.50 22.00
C VAL A 86 -8.68 -10.25 23.50
N GLN A 87 -9.78 -10.43 24.26
CA GLN A 87 -9.81 -10.23 25.72
C GLN A 87 -8.70 -10.99 26.47
N PRO A 88 -8.36 -12.25 26.12
CA PRO A 88 -7.30 -12.97 26.85
C PRO A 88 -5.94 -12.27 26.80
N MET A 89 -5.69 -11.41 25.81
CA MET A 89 -4.43 -10.68 25.69
C MET A 89 -4.33 -9.47 26.63
N GLU A 90 -5.41 -8.97 27.23
CA GLU A 90 -5.36 -7.81 28.13
C GLU A 90 -4.43 -8.03 29.33
N GLU A 91 -4.45 -9.23 29.93
CA GLU A 91 -3.53 -9.56 31.05
C GLU A 91 -2.08 -9.72 30.58
N ILE A 92 -1.87 -10.23 29.36
CA ILE A 92 -0.53 -10.33 28.75
C ILE A 92 0.04 -8.94 28.45
N LYS A 93 -0.81 -8.00 27.99
CA LYS A 93 -0.41 -6.60 27.77
C LYS A 93 0.02 -5.92 29.06
N LYS A 94 -0.68 -6.14 30.17
CA LYS A 94 -0.29 -5.62 31.49
C LYS A 94 1.05 -6.20 31.95
N ALA A 95 1.25 -7.51 31.82
CA ALA A 95 2.51 -8.16 32.17
C ALA A 95 3.69 -7.65 31.31
N ALA A 96 3.45 -7.46 30.01
CA ALA A 96 4.40 -6.86 29.07
C ALA A 96 4.72 -5.40 29.47
N ALA A 97 3.72 -4.62 29.87
CA ALA A 97 3.93 -3.25 30.34
C ALA A 97 4.75 -3.19 31.63
N CYS A 98 4.53 -4.10 32.57
CA CYS A 98 5.37 -4.22 33.77
C CYS A 98 6.84 -4.48 33.42
N ASP A 99 7.12 -5.37 32.46
CA ASP A 99 8.49 -5.66 31.99
C ASP A 99 9.09 -4.48 31.21
N PHE A 100 8.29 -3.82 30.38
CA PHE A 100 8.69 -2.62 29.65
C PHE A 100 8.96 -1.42 30.56
N CYS A 101 8.29 -1.33 31.71
CA CYS A 101 8.54 -0.26 32.68
C CYS A 101 9.66 -0.60 33.67
N ASN A 102 10.13 -1.86 33.72
CA ASN A 102 11.19 -2.29 34.62
C ASN A 102 12.55 -1.73 34.19
N SER A 103 12.76 -0.44 34.42
CA SER A 103 13.90 0.36 33.97
C SER A 103 14.78 0.75 35.16
N PRO A 104 16.12 0.72 35.01
CA PRO A 104 17.00 1.19 36.07
C PRO A 104 16.91 2.72 36.28
N SER A 105 16.50 3.47 35.25
CA SER A 105 16.52 4.94 35.26
C SER A 105 15.16 5.59 35.49
N HIS A 106 14.06 4.84 35.32
CA HIS A 106 12.71 5.40 35.27
C HIS A 106 11.71 4.52 36.00
N SER A 107 10.79 5.12 36.73
CA SER A 107 9.72 4.38 37.42
C SER A 107 8.52 4.14 36.50
N ALA A 108 7.68 3.15 36.82
CA ALA A 108 6.47 2.88 36.05
C ALA A 108 5.49 4.06 36.06
N GLU A 109 5.45 4.82 37.17
CA GLU A 109 4.66 6.05 37.26
C GLU A 109 5.12 7.10 36.25
N GLU A 110 6.44 7.26 36.02
CA GLU A 110 6.95 8.20 35.03
C GLU A 110 6.51 7.84 33.60
N PHE A 111 6.51 6.55 33.24
CA PHE A 111 5.97 6.11 31.94
C PHE A 111 4.47 6.40 31.82
N TYR A 112 3.69 6.11 32.87
CA TYR A 112 2.26 6.39 32.87
C TYR A 112 1.97 7.90 32.77
N THR A 113 2.71 8.72 33.51
CA THR A 113 2.61 10.19 33.44
C THR A 113 2.91 10.69 32.03
N LYS A 114 3.97 10.19 31.37
CA LYS A 114 4.30 10.57 29.99
C LYS A 114 3.19 10.25 29.00
N VAL A 115 2.51 9.12 29.17
CA VAL A 115 1.34 8.78 28.33
C VAL A 115 0.15 9.68 28.66
N GLY A 116 -0.10 9.97 29.94
CA GLY A 116 -1.14 10.90 30.37
C GLY A 116 -0.98 12.31 29.78
N GLU A 117 0.25 12.82 29.69
CA GLU A 117 0.56 14.12 29.08
C GLU A 117 0.13 14.21 27.60
N VAL A 118 0.18 13.10 26.86
CA VAL A 118 -0.15 13.06 25.42
C VAL A 118 -1.51 12.39 25.13
N ALA A 119 -2.25 11.93 26.15
CA ALA A 119 -3.47 11.16 25.95
C ALA A 119 -4.56 11.92 25.19
N GLY A 120 -4.70 13.23 25.44
CA GLY A 120 -5.65 14.08 24.71
C GLY A 120 -5.30 14.22 23.22
N GLU A 121 -4.02 14.43 22.91
CA GLU A 121 -3.53 14.46 21.52
C GLU A 121 -3.71 13.10 20.85
N ALA A 122 -3.32 12.02 21.52
CA ALA A 122 -3.50 10.66 21.04
C ALA A 122 -4.96 10.33 20.72
N ARG A 123 -5.91 10.78 21.55
CA ARG A 123 -7.35 10.61 21.28
C ARG A 123 -7.78 11.32 20.00
N SER A 124 -7.25 12.52 19.74
CA SER A 124 -7.54 13.29 18.52
C SER A 124 -6.96 12.67 17.24
N CYS A 125 -6.05 11.69 17.36
CA CYS A 125 -5.50 10.95 16.23
C CYS A 125 -6.42 9.83 15.72
N TYR A 126 -7.58 9.59 16.34
CA TYR A 126 -8.56 8.62 15.84
C TYR A 126 -9.70 9.33 15.09
N ALA A 127 -10.17 8.71 13.99
CA ALA A 127 -11.28 9.27 13.21
C ALA A 127 -12.63 9.18 13.93
N ASP A 128 -12.82 8.16 14.77
CA ASP A 128 -14.04 7.98 15.56
C ASP A 128 -13.91 8.73 16.89
N ARG A 129 -15.02 9.33 17.34
CA ARG A 129 -15.11 10.03 18.63
C ARG A 129 -15.36 9.03 19.75
N PHE A 130 -14.40 8.91 20.66
CA PHE A 130 -14.44 7.98 21.78
C PHE A 130 -14.76 8.66 23.12
N GLU A 131 -14.97 9.99 23.14
CA GLU A 131 -15.20 10.79 24.35
C GLU A 131 -16.43 10.32 25.13
N ASP A 132 -17.49 9.93 24.43
CA ASP A 132 -18.75 9.50 25.03
C ASP A 132 -18.75 8.01 25.45
N MET A 133 -17.78 7.23 24.95
CA MET A 133 -17.74 5.77 25.13
C MET A 133 -16.69 5.33 26.14
N ILE A 134 -15.60 6.09 26.29
CA ILE A 134 -14.42 5.69 27.05
C ILE A 134 -14.00 6.88 27.93
N SER A 135 -13.86 6.67 29.24
CA SER A 135 -13.37 7.74 30.12
C SER A 135 -11.92 8.13 29.78
N GLU A 136 -11.50 9.34 30.11
CA GLU A 136 -10.12 9.79 29.90
C GLU A 136 -9.10 8.88 30.57
N LYS A 137 -9.41 8.44 31.81
CA LYS A 137 -8.56 7.48 32.53
C LYS A 137 -8.49 6.14 31.82
N GLU A 138 -9.63 5.59 31.40
CA GLU A 138 -9.66 4.29 30.71
C GLU A 138 -8.92 4.34 29.37
N PHE A 139 -9.04 5.46 28.64
CA PHE A 139 -8.28 5.68 27.42
C PHE A 139 -6.78 5.80 27.69
N THR A 140 -6.38 6.52 28.73
CA THR A 140 -4.97 6.64 29.15
C THR A 140 -4.39 5.29 29.55
N ASP A 141 -5.12 4.51 30.36
CA ASP A 141 -4.75 3.14 30.74
C ASP A 141 -4.55 2.27 29.48
N MET A 142 -5.47 2.35 28.52
CA MET A 142 -5.38 1.64 27.25
C MET A 142 -4.14 2.03 26.44
N MET A 143 -3.91 3.34 26.21
CA MET A 143 -2.74 3.82 25.48
C MET A 143 -1.44 3.37 26.15
N PHE A 144 -1.40 3.40 27.49
CA PHE A 144 -0.24 2.99 28.26
C PHE A 144 0.05 1.49 28.12
N PHE A 145 -0.93 0.62 28.39
CA PHE A 145 -0.72 -0.83 28.32
C PHE A 145 -0.45 -1.30 26.90
N ASP A 146 -1.18 -0.78 25.92
CA ASP A 146 -1.09 -1.19 24.53
C ASP A 146 0.21 -0.67 23.90
N GLY A 147 0.59 0.59 24.17
CA GLY A 147 1.85 1.18 23.74
C GLY A 147 3.07 0.46 24.33
N CYS A 148 3.04 0.16 25.64
CA CYS A 148 4.12 -0.61 26.27
C CYS A 148 4.21 -2.03 25.73
N PHE A 149 3.07 -2.72 25.53
CA PHE A 149 3.06 -4.05 24.94
C PHE A 149 3.66 -4.05 23.53
N LEU A 150 3.30 -3.08 22.69
CA LEU A 150 3.83 -2.94 21.34
C LEU A 150 5.36 -2.78 21.37
N LEU A 151 5.86 -1.86 22.19
CA LEU A 151 7.30 -1.60 22.31
C LEU A 151 8.07 -2.76 22.97
N GLU A 152 7.46 -3.46 23.92
CA GLU A 152 7.97 -4.71 24.49
C GLU A 152 8.10 -5.80 23.41
N PHE A 153 7.08 -5.96 22.56
CA PHE A 153 7.08 -6.91 21.45
C PHE A 153 8.14 -6.57 20.41
N ILE A 154 8.34 -5.29 20.09
CA ILE A 154 9.36 -4.83 19.14
C ILE A 154 10.78 -5.07 19.70
N SER A 155 11.01 -4.82 20.99
CA SER A 155 12.34 -4.90 21.61
C SER A 155 12.72 -6.27 22.17
N ARG A 156 11.82 -7.26 22.09
CA ARG A 156 11.94 -8.56 22.77
C ARG A 156 13.24 -9.29 22.47
N ASP A 157 13.71 -9.27 21.23
CA ASP A 157 14.82 -10.13 20.81
C ASP A 157 16.17 -9.52 21.16
N SER A 158 16.21 -8.19 21.22
CA SER A 158 17.31 -7.38 21.73
C SER A 158 17.40 -7.40 23.27
N ARG A 159 16.41 -7.95 23.98
CA ARG A 159 16.38 -8.06 25.45
C ARG A 159 16.35 -9.52 25.92
N PRO A 160 17.47 -10.07 26.44
CA PRO A 160 17.53 -11.44 26.94
C PRO A 160 16.50 -11.78 28.02
N SER A 161 16.13 -10.81 28.86
CA SER A 161 15.19 -10.97 29.97
C SER A 161 13.73 -10.66 29.63
N SER A 162 13.41 -10.37 28.37
CA SER A 162 12.04 -9.97 27.96
C SER A 162 11.00 -11.01 28.39
N PHE A 163 9.94 -10.53 29.02
CA PHE A 163 8.80 -11.37 29.39
C PHE A 163 8.18 -12.04 28.16
N LEU A 164 7.93 -11.29 27.09
CA LEU A 164 7.34 -11.85 25.87
C LEU A 164 8.26 -12.88 25.22
N LYS A 165 9.58 -12.68 25.27
CA LYS A 165 10.54 -13.68 24.76
C LYS A 165 10.45 -15.03 25.49
N ARG A 166 10.21 -15.00 26.80
CA ARG A 166 10.02 -16.20 27.63
C ARG A 166 8.62 -16.79 27.50
N TRP A 167 7.59 -15.96 27.37
CA TRP A 167 6.19 -16.39 27.27
C TRP A 167 5.87 -17.07 25.93
N MET A 168 6.55 -16.66 24.86
CA MET A 168 6.36 -17.19 23.52
C MET A 168 7.67 -17.17 22.72
N THR A 169 8.04 -18.27 22.09
CA THR A 169 9.19 -18.31 21.16
C THR A 169 8.79 -17.80 19.77
N THR A 170 9.76 -17.53 18.89
CA THR A 170 9.48 -17.14 17.50
C THR A 170 8.87 -18.26 16.66
N ARG A 171 8.95 -19.52 17.11
CA ARG A 171 8.30 -20.68 16.48
C ARG A 171 6.86 -20.90 16.96
N ASP A 172 6.42 -20.11 17.92
CA ASP A 172 5.07 -20.17 18.43
C ASP A 172 4.10 -19.51 17.46
N TYR A 173 2.98 -20.16 17.15
CA TYR A 173 1.98 -19.62 16.21
C TYR A 173 1.45 -18.24 16.67
N ARG A 174 1.43 -17.98 17.99
CA ARG A 174 1.03 -16.69 18.56
C ARG A 174 1.92 -15.55 18.08
N TYR A 175 3.20 -15.81 17.77
CA TYR A 175 4.14 -14.80 17.28
C TYR A 175 3.68 -14.20 15.98
N ASN A 176 3.36 -15.07 15.01
CA ASN A 176 2.87 -14.65 13.70
C ASN A 176 1.50 -13.98 13.80
N LEU A 177 0.61 -14.47 14.69
CA LEU A 177 -0.70 -13.84 14.90
C LEU A 177 -0.60 -12.45 15.53
N ILE A 178 0.26 -12.25 16.53
CA ILE A 178 0.49 -10.92 17.10
C ILE A 178 1.12 -10.01 16.05
N PHE A 179 2.19 -10.45 15.38
CA PHE A 179 2.87 -9.67 14.36
C PHE A 179 1.91 -9.23 13.23
N ARG A 180 1.03 -10.13 12.79
CA ARG A 180 -0.08 -9.84 11.87
C ARG A 180 -0.99 -8.74 12.42
N ASP A 181 -1.49 -8.92 13.64
CA ASP A 181 -2.46 -8.00 14.25
C ASP A 181 -1.87 -6.60 14.45
N LEU A 182 -0.57 -6.48 14.70
CA LEU A 182 0.11 -5.18 14.83
C LEU A 182 0.15 -4.37 13.52
N MET A 183 -0.10 -5.00 12.38
CA MET A 183 -0.08 -4.37 11.05
C MET A 183 -1.45 -3.96 10.54
N LEU A 184 -2.51 -4.16 11.32
CA LEU A 184 -3.83 -3.78 10.89
C LEU A 184 -4.06 -2.28 11.03
N LEU A 185 -4.68 -1.67 10.03
CA LEU A 185 -5.00 -0.24 10.03
C LEU A 185 -5.83 0.17 11.26
N GLU A 186 -6.80 -0.66 11.64
CA GLU A 186 -7.69 -0.42 12.80
C GLU A 186 -7.07 -0.79 14.15
N ASN A 187 -5.86 -1.36 14.15
CA ASN A 187 -5.24 -1.90 15.36
C ASN A 187 -3.93 -1.17 15.69
N GLN A 188 -4.00 0.16 15.69
CA GLN A 188 -2.84 1.05 15.81
C GLN A 188 -2.92 1.93 17.07
N ILE A 189 -1.73 2.32 17.55
CA ILE A 189 -1.53 3.35 18.58
C ILE A 189 -0.94 4.60 17.90
N PRO A 190 -1.41 5.81 18.25
CA PRO A 190 -0.83 7.05 17.78
C PRO A 190 0.65 7.13 18.11
N TRP A 191 1.44 7.57 17.13
CA TRP A 191 2.89 7.63 17.26
C TRP A 191 3.35 8.49 18.44
N VAL A 192 2.60 9.53 18.79
CA VAL A 192 2.88 10.41 19.94
C VAL A 192 2.96 9.65 21.28
N VAL A 193 2.16 8.60 21.44
CA VAL A 193 2.23 7.71 22.63
C VAL A 193 3.53 6.89 22.59
N LEU A 194 3.90 6.38 21.42
CA LEU A 194 5.12 5.60 21.25
C LEU A 194 6.36 6.48 21.47
N GLU A 195 6.37 7.72 20.98
CA GLU A 195 7.43 8.69 21.25
C GLU A 195 7.56 9.01 22.73
N ALA A 196 6.44 9.24 23.42
CA ALA A 196 6.43 9.51 24.85
C ALA A 196 7.06 8.36 25.64
N LEU A 197 6.70 7.11 25.34
CA LEU A 197 7.28 5.91 25.96
C LEU A 197 8.75 5.70 25.58
N MET A 198 9.10 5.88 24.30
CA MET A 198 10.46 5.70 23.80
C MET A 198 11.44 6.77 24.32
N SER A 199 10.93 7.95 24.69
CA SER A 199 11.74 9.00 25.33
C SER A 199 12.36 8.56 26.66
N LEU A 200 11.70 7.62 27.37
CA LEU A 200 12.18 7.02 28.61
C LEU A 200 12.94 5.70 28.37
N ARG A 201 12.58 4.96 27.32
CA ARG A 201 13.24 3.71 26.93
C ARG A 201 13.34 3.57 25.42
N PRO A 202 14.53 3.78 24.83
CA PRO A 202 14.75 3.58 23.40
C PRO A 202 14.46 2.14 22.95
N VAL A 203 13.89 2.00 21.75
CA VAL A 203 13.48 0.72 21.15
C VAL A 203 14.02 0.63 19.71
N PRO A 204 14.56 -0.53 19.29
CA PRO A 204 15.15 -0.68 17.96
C PRO A 204 14.09 -0.89 16.87
N ILE A 205 13.24 0.11 16.62
CA ILE A 205 12.15 0.03 15.63
C ILE A 205 12.66 -0.35 14.23
N ASN A 206 13.81 0.19 13.82
CA ASN A 206 14.36 -0.10 12.49
C ASN A 206 14.75 -1.57 12.33
N GLU A 207 15.21 -2.24 13.39
CA GLU A 207 15.52 -3.68 13.34
C GLU A 207 14.23 -4.50 13.21
N PHE A 208 13.17 -4.09 13.88
CA PHE A 208 11.86 -4.74 13.77
C PHE A 208 11.26 -4.63 12.37
N ILE A 209 11.37 -3.47 11.72
CA ILE A 209 10.90 -3.29 10.33
C ILE A 209 11.67 -4.19 9.35
N GLN A 210 12.91 -4.58 9.66
CA GLN A 210 13.67 -5.51 8.82
C GLN A 210 13.20 -6.97 8.93
N LEU A 211 12.43 -7.32 9.96
CA LEU A 211 11.90 -8.67 10.17
C LEU A 211 10.75 -9.03 9.21
N PHE A 212 10.19 -8.06 8.49
CA PHE A 212 9.05 -8.29 7.62
C PHE A 212 9.43 -9.19 6.43
N PRO A 213 8.63 -10.21 6.07
CA PRO A 213 9.01 -11.30 5.15
C PRO A 213 9.43 -10.94 3.72
N VAL A 214 9.38 -9.68 3.32
CA VAL A 214 9.96 -9.20 2.05
C VAL A 214 11.48 -9.45 1.97
N THR A 215 12.12 -9.82 3.08
CA THR A 215 13.58 -9.72 3.29
C THR A 215 14.34 -11.05 3.42
N ALA A 216 13.68 -12.21 3.42
CA ALA A 216 14.29 -13.44 3.97
C ALA A 216 15.43 -14.09 3.15
N ASP A 217 15.79 -13.60 1.95
CA ASP A 217 16.80 -14.31 1.11
C ASP A 217 17.69 -13.41 0.24
N VAL A 218 17.69 -12.10 0.47
CA VAL A 218 18.60 -11.17 -0.22
C VAL A 218 19.17 -10.24 0.85
N ASP A 219 20.44 -9.87 0.71
CA ASP A 219 21.24 -8.99 1.58
C ASP A 219 20.53 -7.64 1.88
N PHE A 220 19.48 -7.68 2.69
CA PHE A 220 18.51 -6.61 2.94
C PHE A 220 19.06 -5.56 3.92
N ASN A 221 20.01 -5.99 4.76
CA ASN A 221 20.66 -5.18 5.78
C ASN A 221 21.36 -3.94 5.18
N GLY A 222 21.79 -4.00 3.91
CA GLY A 222 22.43 -2.89 3.21
C GLY A 222 21.52 -1.97 2.38
N LEU A 223 20.26 -2.34 2.13
CA LEU A 223 19.41 -1.67 1.11
C LEU A 223 18.27 -0.81 1.71
N LEU A 224 17.71 -1.16 2.88
CA LEU A 224 16.81 -0.26 3.62
C LEU A 224 17.56 0.82 4.42
N THR A 225 18.86 0.61 4.67
CA THR A 225 19.70 1.44 5.53
C THR A 225 20.20 2.72 4.86
N LYS A 226 19.91 2.93 3.57
CA LYS A 226 20.38 4.11 2.81
C LYS A 226 19.29 5.11 2.44
N GLY A 227 18.06 4.93 2.90
CA GLY A 227 17.05 5.97 2.82
C GLY A 227 17.24 6.95 3.97
N GLU A 228 17.81 8.13 3.69
CA GLU A 228 17.52 9.31 4.52
C GLU A 228 15.99 9.41 4.60
N GLY A 229 15.44 9.28 5.82
CA GLY A 229 14.00 9.36 6.00
C GLY A 229 13.49 10.66 5.39
N SER A 230 12.31 10.62 4.77
CA SER A 230 11.65 11.73 4.07
C SER A 230 11.36 12.97 4.95
N GLY A 231 11.88 13.02 6.19
CA GLY A 231 11.45 13.95 7.23
C GLY A 231 10.03 13.69 7.73
N HIS A 232 9.34 12.65 7.21
CA HIS A 232 7.99 12.28 7.59
C HIS A 232 7.94 11.79 9.04
N LYS A 233 7.11 12.43 9.85
CA LYS A 233 6.76 11.95 11.18
C LYS A 233 5.59 10.98 11.02
N PRO A 234 5.75 9.69 11.32
CA PRO A 234 4.68 8.72 11.14
C PRO A 234 3.53 8.98 12.10
N CYS A 235 2.31 8.67 11.67
CA CYS A 235 1.09 8.76 12.47
C CYS A 235 0.93 7.55 13.40
N HIS A 236 1.41 6.39 12.97
CA HIS A 236 1.41 5.12 13.71
C HIS A 236 2.40 4.12 13.06
N LEU A 237 2.48 2.90 13.59
CA LEU A 237 3.45 1.88 13.14
C LEU A 237 3.24 1.46 11.68
N LEU A 238 2.00 1.18 11.25
CA LEU A 238 1.71 0.81 9.86
C LEU A 238 2.10 1.91 8.86
N ASP A 239 1.89 3.19 9.17
CA ASP A 239 2.35 4.33 8.36
C ASP A 239 3.88 4.33 8.22
N LEU A 240 4.60 4.14 9.33
CA LEU A 240 6.06 4.01 9.27
C LEU A 240 6.50 2.85 8.38
N VAL A 241 5.87 1.68 8.52
CA VAL A 241 6.19 0.50 7.69
C VAL A 241 5.87 0.80 6.22
N HIS A 242 4.70 1.36 5.92
CA HIS A 242 4.28 1.76 4.58
C HIS A 242 5.28 2.70 3.91
N GLU A 243 5.66 3.81 4.56
CA GLU A 243 6.64 4.76 4.02
C GLU A 243 8.01 4.14 3.76
N ARG A 244 8.46 3.23 4.64
CA ARG A 244 9.73 2.49 4.44
C ARG A 244 9.67 1.58 3.22
N TYR A 245 8.54 0.92 2.99
CA TYR A 245 8.35 0.06 1.82
C TYR A 245 8.06 0.84 0.55
N LEU A 246 7.53 2.06 0.63
CA LEU A 246 7.35 2.91 -0.54
C LEU A 246 8.68 3.37 -1.14
N GLY A 247 9.65 3.74 -0.30
CA GLY A 247 10.90 4.33 -0.72
C GLY A 247 10.78 5.80 -1.13
N PRO A 248 11.86 6.42 -1.63
CA PRO A 248 11.86 7.85 -1.94
C PRO A 248 10.84 8.21 -3.03
N LYS A 249 10.16 9.36 -2.87
CA LYS A 249 9.31 9.90 -3.94
C LYS A 249 10.15 10.15 -5.18
N MET A 250 9.68 9.72 -6.35
CA MET A 250 10.34 10.03 -7.61
C MET A 250 10.06 11.49 -7.99
N GLU A 251 11.09 12.25 -8.35
CA GLU A 251 10.91 13.56 -9.00
C GLU A 251 10.31 13.35 -10.39
N GLN A 252 8.99 13.53 -10.51
CA GLN A 252 8.31 13.44 -11.80
C GLN A 252 8.42 14.75 -12.56
N LYS A 253 8.99 14.69 -13.77
CA LYS A 253 9.21 15.86 -14.63
C LYS A 253 8.04 16.21 -15.55
N ASP A 254 7.06 15.33 -15.74
CA ASP A 254 5.96 15.55 -16.69
C ASP A 254 4.60 15.14 -16.11
N LYS A 255 3.79 16.12 -15.71
CA LYS A 255 2.41 15.94 -15.20
C LYS A 255 1.33 15.84 -16.29
N ASN A 256 1.70 15.96 -17.57
CA ASN A 256 0.76 15.95 -18.68
C ASN A 256 0.71 14.58 -19.35
N VAL A 257 0.06 13.63 -18.68
CA VAL A 257 0.01 12.25 -19.16
C VAL A 257 -1.46 11.83 -19.31
N ALA A 258 -2.01 11.98 -20.51
CA ALA A 258 -3.33 11.47 -20.85
C ALA A 258 -3.28 9.93 -20.84
N SER A 259 -4.00 9.32 -19.89
CA SER A 259 -4.16 7.86 -19.82
C SER A 259 -4.89 7.36 -21.06
N GLY A 260 -4.23 6.50 -21.83
CA GLY A 260 -4.84 5.72 -22.91
C GLY A 260 -5.03 4.27 -22.47
N MET A 261 -6.02 3.59 -23.07
CA MET A 261 -6.24 2.15 -22.88
C MET A 261 -4.93 1.35 -23.03
N SER A 262 -4.67 0.41 -22.12
CA SER A 262 -3.52 -0.47 -22.19
C SER A 262 -3.56 -1.34 -23.45
N PHE A 263 -2.44 -1.46 -24.17
CA PHE A 263 -2.28 -2.40 -25.30
C PHE A 263 -1.89 -3.82 -24.88
N PHE A 264 -1.86 -4.11 -23.58
CA PHE A 264 -1.48 -5.41 -23.02
C PHE A 264 -2.33 -5.76 -21.80
N SER A 265 -2.44 -7.06 -21.52
CA SER A 265 -3.25 -7.59 -20.43
C SER A 265 -2.53 -8.64 -19.57
N SER A 266 -1.25 -8.93 -19.85
CA SER A 266 -0.50 -9.94 -19.11
C SER A 266 1.03 -9.80 -19.24
N ALA A 267 1.77 -10.50 -18.38
CA ALA A 267 3.21 -10.67 -18.51
C ALA A 267 3.59 -11.36 -19.83
N THR A 268 2.80 -12.36 -20.23
CA THR A 268 2.99 -13.08 -21.49
C THR A 268 2.81 -12.15 -22.70
N ASP A 269 1.80 -11.27 -22.70
CA ASP A 269 1.58 -10.28 -23.76
C ASP A 269 2.80 -9.35 -23.92
N LEU A 270 3.37 -8.90 -22.80
CA LEU A 270 4.58 -8.07 -22.81
C LEU A 270 5.77 -8.83 -23.42
N ALA A 271 5.96 -10.10 -23.05
CA ALA A 271 7.01 -10.94 -23.62
C ALA A 271 6.84 -11.13 -25.13
N GLU A 272 5.60 -11.35 -25.62
CA GLU A 272 5.29 -11.51 -27.04
C GLU A 272 5.73 -10.30 -27.88
N VAL A 273 5.68 -9.09 -27.32
CA VAL A 273 6.00 -7.85 -28.05
C VAL A 273 7.43 -7.36 -27.84
N GLY A 274 8.26 -8.15 -27.16
CA GLY A 274 9.66 -7.85 -26.90
C GLY A 274 9.88 -6.90 -25.74
N VAL A 275 8.98 -6.87 -24.76
CA VAL A 275 9.22 -6.24 -23.45
C VAL A 275 9.71 -7.31 -22.48
N ARG A 276 10.85 -7.06 -21.82
CA ARG A 276 11.45 -7.94 -20.83
C ARG A 276 11.17 -7.42 -19.44
N ILE A 277 10.52 -8.23 -18.61
CA ILE A 277 10.32 -7.93 -17.20
C ILE A 277 11.59 -8.32 -16.42
N ARG A 278 12.05 -7.45 -15.53
CA ARG A 278 13.24 -7.67 -14.69
C ARG A 278 13.02 -7.13 -13.28
N ALA A 279 13.62 -7.81 -12.31
CA ALA A 279 13.70 -7.33 -10.94
C ALA A 279 14.47 -6.00 -10.89
N SER A 280 13.94 -5.04 -10.15
CA SER A 280 14.68 -3.83 -9.80
C SER A 280 15.75 -4.13 -8.74
N LYS A 281 16.55 -3.11 -8.39
CA LYS A 281 17.63 -3.28 -7.41
C LYS A 281 17.16 -3.10 -5.98
N THR A 282 15.94 -2.63 -5.79
CA THR A 282 15.36 -2.33 -4.48
C THR A 282 14.05 -3.07 -4.31
N PHE A 283 13.53 -3.06 -3.08
CA PHE A 283 12.23 -3.63 -2.74
C PHE A 283 11.18 -2.53 -2.53
N HIS A 284 11.51 -1.30 -2.91
CA HIS A 284 10.64 -0.16 -2.72
C HIS A 284 9.53 -0.16 -3.76
N PHE A 285 8.27 -0.08 -3.34
CA PHE A 285 7.13 -0.11 -4.25
C PHE A 285 7.15 0.99 -5.32
N ARG A 286 7.81 2.13 -5.04
CA ARG A 286 8.00 3.21 -6.03
C ARG A 286 9.09 2.92 -7.09
N ASP A 287 9.94 1.90 -6.93
CA ASP A 287 11.05 1.58 -7.86
C ASP A 287 10.57 0.79 -9.09
N ILE A 288 9.54 1.33 -9.75
CA ILE A 288 8.99 0.83 -11.01
C ILE A 288 9.48 1.73 -12.13
N SER A 289 10.00 1.14 -13.20
CA SER A 289 10.44 1.93 -14.35
C SER A 289 10.32 1.16 -15.65
N PHE A 290 10.11 1.91 -16.74
CA PHE A 290 10.19 1.37 -18.09
C PHE A 290 11.31 2.06 -18.86
N HIS A 291 12.19 1.25 -19.44
CA HIS A 291 13.26 1.73 -20.31
C HIS A 291 13.16 1.09 -21.69
N ARG A 292 13.38 1.91 -22.72
CA ARG A 292 13.42 1.45 -24.10
C ARG A 292 14.87 1.24 -24.54
N ASP A 293 15.24 -0.01 -24.79
CA ASP A 293 16.51 -0.38 -25.43
C ASP A 293 16.39 -0.36 -26.97
N LEU A 294 17.50 -0.56 -27.67
CA LEU A 294 17.53 -0.57 -29.16
C LEU A 294 16.57 -1.61 -29.76
N LEU A 295 16.53 -2.81 -29.18
CA LEU A 295 15.77 -3.97 -29.68
C LEU A 295 14.53 -4.29 -28.84
N PHE A 296 14.61 -4.10 -27.52
CA PHE A 296 13.58 -4.55 -26.56
C PHE A 296 13.09 -3.39 -25.71
N GLY A 297 11.92 -3.55 -25.10
CA GLY A 297 11.53 -2.78 -23.92
C GLY A 297 11.99 -3.50 -22.65
N ARG A 298 12.18 -2.77 -21.56
CA ARG A 298 12.52 -3.33 -20.25
C ARG A 298 11.62 -2.72 -19.20
N LEU A 299 10.78 -3.56 -18.60
CA LEU A 299 9.99 -3.20 -17.43
C LEU A 299 10.72 -3.67 -16.18
N SER A 300 11.08 -2.74 -15.31
CA SER A 300 11.72 -3.01 -14.03
C SER A 300 10.67 -2.94 -12.93
N LEU A 301 10.59 -4.00 -12.11
CA LEU A 301 9.65 -4.10 -10.99
C LEU A 301 10.39 -4.50 -9.70
N PRO A 302 10.05 -3.89 -8.56
CA PRO A 302 10.51 -4.35 -7.26
C PRO A 302 10.12 -5.81 -7.03
N PRO A 303 11.03 -6.67 -6.53
CA PRO A 303 10.66 -8.00 -6.11
C PRO A 303 9.73 -7.98 -4.90
N ILE A 304 8.81 -8.94 -4.81
CA ILE A 304 7.94 -9.13 -3.65
C ILE A 304 7.96 -10.58 -3.16
N VAL A 305 7.99 -10.75 -1.84
CA VAL A 305 7.84 -12.05 -1.17
C VAL A 305 6.44 -12.15 -0.58
N ILE A 306 5.69 -13.18 -0.95
CA ILE A 306 4.33 -13.43 -0.48
C ILE A 306 4.35 -14.68 0.38
N ASP A 307 4.25 -14.49 1.69
CA ASP A 307 4.02 -15.56 2.65
C ASP A 307 2.62 -15.47 3.25
N ASP A 308 2.39 -16.07 4.42
CA ASP A 308 1.09 -16.03 5.09
C ASP A 308 0.76 -14.66 5.72
N LEU A 309 1.75 -13.77 5.89
CA LEU A 309 1.59 -12.46 6.54
C LEU A 309 1.52 -11.32 5.50
N THR A 310 2.25 -11.44 4.39
CA THR A 310 2.32 -10.43 3.34
C THR A 310 0.94 -9.99 2.83
N PRO A 311 -0.03 -10.88 2.54
CA PRO A 311 -1.37 -10.48 2.07
C PRO A 311 -2.08 -9.54 3.05
N VAL A 312 -1.96 -9.80 4.35
CA VAL A 312 -2.56 -8.97 5.40
C VAL A 312 -1.89 -7.60 5.44
N LEU A 313 -0.56 -7.56 5.43
CA LEU A 313 0.20 -6.30 5.43
C LEU A 313 -0.16 -5.44 4.20
N ILE A 314 -0.15 -6.03 3.01
CA ILE A 314 -0.48 -5.35 1.76
C ILE A 314 -1.91 -4.81 1.79
N ALA A 315 -2.90 -5.64 2.18
CA ALA A 315 -4.29 -5.21 2.23
C ALA A 315 -4.49 -4.02 3.19
N ASN A 316 -3.78 -4.00 4.32
CA ASN A 316 -3.84 -2.89 5.27
C ASN A 316 -3.08 -1.65 4.79
N MET A 317 -1.98 -1.79 4.05
CA MET A 317 -1.34 -0.66 3.36
C MET A 317 -2.24 -0.05 2.28
N VAL A 318 -2.95 -0.89 1.51
CA VAL A 318 -3.94 -0.41 0.52
C VAL A 318 -5.09 0.32 1.24
N ALA A 319 -5.60 -0.23 2.33
CA ALA A 319 -6.62 0.44 3.14
C ALA A 319 -6.12 1.76 3.73
N PHE A 320 -4.86 1.81 4.17
CA PHE A 320 -4.23 3.05 4.63
C PHE A 320 -4.17 4.08 3.51
N GLU A 321 -3.71 3.69 2.31
CA GLU A 321 -3.67 4.56 1.13
C GLU A 321 -5.05 5.10 0.73
N TRP A 322 -6.12 4.29 0.87
CA TRP A 322 -7.50 4.74 0.66
C TRP A 322 -7.94 5.82 1.64
N CYS A 323 -7.46 5.75 2.88
CA CYS A 323 -7.78 6.70 3.94
C CYS A 323 -6.94 7.99 3.86
N THR A 324 -5.78 7.94 3.20
CA THR A 324 -4.91 9.10 2.97
C THR A 324 -5.32 9.86 1.72
N VAL A 325 -5.50 11.19 1.82
CA VAL A 325 -5.88 12.06 0.69
C VAL A 325 -4.65 12.76 0.10
N ASP A 326 -3.55 12.03 -0.13
CA ASP A 326 -2.48 12.52 -1.01
C ASP A 326 -2.89 12.15 -2.45
N GLU A 327 -3.48 13.11 -3.17
CA GLU A 327 -4.31 12.91 -4.38
C GLU A 327 -3.64 12.16 -5.57
N SER A 328 -2.38 11.72 -5.46
CA SER A 328 -1.64 11.13 -6.58
C SER A 328 -0.60 10.05 -6.25
N ASP A 329 -0.24 9.84 -4.97
CA ASP A 329 0.89 8.99 -4.58
C ASP A 329 0.45 7.68 -3.90
N TYR A 330 -0.44 6.95 -4.58
CA TYR A 330 -0.80 5.56 -4.24
C TYR A 330 0.34 4.62 -4.66
N GLY A 331 1.47 4.66 -3.97
CA GLY A 331 2.67 3.93 -4.39
C GLY A 331 2.52 2.41 -4.28
N VAL A 332 1.91 1.92 -3.20
CA VAL A 332 1.57 0.50 -3.03
C VAL A 332 0.50 0.12 -4.04
N GLY A 333 -0.59 0.89 -4.12
CA GLY A 333 -1.66 0.70 -5.11
C GLY A 333 -1.14 0.62 -6.54
N SER A 334 -0.26 1.54 -6.95
CA SER A 334 0.36 1.58 -8.28
C SER A 334 1.15 0.31 -8.60
N TYR A 335 1.98 -0.14 -7.66
CA TYR A 335 2.77 -1.35 -7.82
C TYR A 335 1.88 -2.58 -7.97
N LEU A 336 0.89 -2.72 -7.08
CA LEU A 336 -0.01 -3.85 -7.08
C LEU A 336 -0.93 -3.84 -8.30
N SER A 337 -1.38 -2.67 -8.78
CA SER A 337 -2.17 -2.56 -10.00
C SER A 337 -1.36 -3.05 -11.21
N LEU A 338 -0.07 -2.74 -11.26
CA LEU A 338 0.81 -3.21 -12.32
C LEU A 338 1.03 -4.73 -12.22
N LEU A 339 1.23 -5.27 -11.02
CA LEU A 339 1.32 -6.71 -10.81
C LEU A 339 0.02 -7.42 -11.22
N ALA A 340 -1.13 -6.94 -10.77
CA ALA A 340 -2.44 -7.50 -11.12
C ALA A 340 -2.67 -7.47 -12.64
N LEU A 341 -2.31 -6.37 -13.32
CA LEU A 341 -2.36 -6.27 -14.78
C LEU A 341 -1.46 -7.29 -15.49
N LEU A 342 -0.37 -7.72 -14.85
CA LEU A 342 0.54 -8.72 -15.40
C LEU A 342 0.09 -10.16 -15.15
N MET A 343 -0.82 -10.39 -14.20
CA MET A 343 -1.29 -11.72 -13.79
C MET A 343 -2.69 -12.01 -14.30
N SER A 344 -2.81 -12.38 -15.59
CA SER A 344 -4.11 -12.76 -16.17
C SER A 344 -4.47 -14.23 -15.95
N GLY A 345 -3.49 -15.04 -15.53
CA GLY A 345 -3.66 -16.46 -15.22
C GLY A 345 -2.43 -17.05 -14.53
N GLU A 346 -2.52 -18.33 -14.12
CA GLU A 346 -1.44 -19.01 -13.38
C GLU A 346 -0.11 -19.06 -14.15
N GLU A 347 -0.14 -19.10 -15.48
CA GLU A 347 1.07 -19.09 -16.31
C GLU A 347 1.83 -17.76 -16.20
N ASP A 348 1.13 -16.64 -16.03
CA ASP A 348 1.77 -15.35 -15.80
C ASP A 348 2.40 -15.28 -14.41
N VAL A 349 1.75 -15.88 -13.40
CA VAL A 349 2.33 -16.01 -12.05
C VAL A 349 3.63 -16.80 -12.12
N LYS A 350 3.65 -17.93 -12.85
CA LYS A 350 4.87 -18.72 -13.09
C LYS A 350 5.95 -17.91 -13.82
N GLU A 351 5.57 -17.12 -14.81
CA GLU A 351 6.50 -16.26 -15.53
C GLU A 351 7.13 -15.22 -14.59
N LEU A 352 6.33 -14.53 -13.77
CA LEU A 352 6.83 -13.56 -12.76
C LEU A 352 7.74 -14.22 -11.72
N ARG A 353 7.43 -15.44 -11.29
CA ARG A 353 8.30 -16.25 -10.42
C ARG A 353 9.62 -16.62 -11.10
N SER A 354 9.58 -17.04 -12.36
CA SER A 354 10.79 -17.36 -13.14
C SER A 354 11.74 -16.17 -13.30
N LYS A 355 11.18 -14.95 -13.27
CA LYS A 355 11.91 -13.68 -13.36
C LYS A 355 12.31 -13.11 -12.01
N MET A 356 12.04 -13.82 -10.91
CA MET A 356 12.30 -13.39 -9.54
C MET A 356 11.63 -12.07 -9.16
N ILE A 357 10.53 -11.71 -9.85
CA ILE A 357 9.69 -10.56 -9.46
C ILE A 357 8.85 -10.93 -8.25
N MET A 358 8.39 -12.18 -8.22
CA MET A 358 7.53 -12.68 -7.16
C MET A 358 8.11 -13.96 -6.60
N ARG A 359 8.24 -14.03 -5.28
CA ARG A 359 8.51 -15.27 -4.56
C ARG A 359 7.36 -15.52 -3.63
N SER A 360 6.55 -16.54 -3.90
CA SER A 360 5.38 -16.82 -3.09
C SER A 360 5.46 -18.22 -2.51
N LEU A 361 5.21 -18.32 -1.19
CA LEU A 361 5.04 -19.60 -0.49
C LEU A 361 3.64 -20.21 -0.77
N LEU A 362 2.72 -19.40 -1.31
CA LEU A 362 1.41 -19.84 -1.75
C LEU A 362 1.51 -20.57 -3.11
N SER A 363 0.47 -21.30 -3.49
CA SER A 363 0.36 -21.83 -4.85
C SER A 363 0.16 -20.70 -5.87
N ASP A 364 0.45 -20.96 -7.15
CA ASP A 364 0.22 -19.99 -8.22
C ASP A 364 -1.24 -19.54 -8.25
N ARG A 365 -2.17 -20.50 -8.15
CA ARG A 365 -3.61 -20.25 -8.00
C ARG A 365 -3.97 -19.35 -6.82
N ARG A 366 -3.53 -19.69 -5.60
CA ARG A 366 -3.84 -18.87 -4.41
C ARG A 366 -3.26 -17.47 -4.50
N THR A 367 -2.11 -17.33 -5.15
CA THR A 367 -1.51 -16.03 -5.41
C THR A 367 -2.38 -15.22 -6.38
N LEU A 368 -2.81 -15.83 -7.48
CA LEU A 368 -3.72 -15.21 -8.44
C LEU A 368 -5.05 -14.80 -7.78
N ASP A 369 -5.70 -15.72 -7.07
CA ASP A 369 -6.97 -15.48 -6.37
C ASP A 369 -6.87 -14.26 -5.43
N PHE A 370 -5.77 -14.12 -4.68
CA PHE A 370 -5.52 -12.95 -3.83
C PHE A 370 -5.48 -11.65 -4.64
N PHE A 371 -4.67 -11.57 -5.69
CA PHE A 371 -4.57 -10.35 -6.50
C PHE A 371 -5.85 -10.04 -7.27
N GLU A 372 -6.57 -11.05 -7.76
CA GLU A 372 -7.87 -10.87 -8.40
C GLU A 372 -8.90 -10.29 -7.43
N SER A 373 -8.92 -10.76 -6.18
CA SER A 373 -9.81 -10.23 -5.13
C SER A 373 -9.51 -8.77 -4.77
N LEU A 374 -8.23 -8.38 -4.78
CA LEU A 374 -7.79 -7.04 -4.39
C LEU A 374 -7.85 -6.03 -5.55
N SER A 375 -7.65 -6.49 -6.78
CA SER A 375 -7.50 -5.66 -8.00
C SER A 375 -8.60 -4.59 -8.19
N PRO A 376 -9.90 -4.88 -8.00
CA PRO A 376 -10.96 -3.87 -8.15
C PRO A 376 -10.85 -2.70 -7.17
N HIS A 377 -10.08 -2.87 -6.11
CA HIS A 377 -9.91 -1.90 -5.04
C HIS A 377 -8.52 -1.24 -5.04
N LEU A 378 -7.69 -1.48 -6.05
CA LEU A 378 -6.39 -0.81 -6.14
C LEU A 378 -6.56 0.57 -6.77
N LEU A 379 -5.97 1.58 -6.14
CA LEU A 379 -5.92 2.94 -6.67
C LEU A 379 -4.61 3.11 -7.46
N PRO A 380 -4.66 3.20 -8.80
CA PRO A 380 -3.47 3.47 -9.58
C PRO A 380 -3.04 4.94 -9.39
N GLY A 381 -1.81 5.15 -8.96
CA GLY A 381 -1.19 6.47 -8.85
C GLY A 381 -0.33 6.82 -10.08
N ASP A 382 0.48 7.86 -9.92
CA ASP A 382 1.26 8.42 -11.02
C ASP A 382 2.30 7.45 -11.58
N SER A 383 2.94 6.63 -10.73
CA SER A 383 3.96 5.66 -11.14
C SER A 383 3.38 4.61 -12.09
N TYR A 384 2.17 4.11 -11.80
CA TYR A 384 1.45 3.18 -12.68
C TYR A 384 1.12 3.85 -14.01
N THR A 385 0.56 5.06 -13.97
CA THR A 385 0.14 5.83 -15.15
C THR A 385 1.32 6.13 -16.07
N HIS A 386 2.44 6.57 -15.50
CA HIS A 386 3.67 6.85 -16.24
C HIS A 386 4.20 5.62 -16.97
N VAL A 387 4.22 4.46 -16.29
CA VAL A 387 4.67 3.19 -16.90
C VAL A 387 3.75 2.76 -18.03
N LEU A 388 2.43 2.85 -17.83
CA LEU A 388 1.45 2.55 -18.89
C LEU A 388 1.66 3.43 -20.12
N VAL A 389 1.88 4.73 -19.94
CA VAL A 389 2.11 5.62 -21.08
C VAL A 389 3.41 5.29 -21.79
N CYS A 390 4.49 5.04 -21.05
CA CYS A 390 5.77 4.62 -21.63
C CYS A 390 5.63 3.32 -22.44
N LEU A 391 4.88 2.35 -21.93
CA LEU A 391 4.57 1.10 -22.62
C LEU A 391 3.72 1.37 -23.87
N ASN A 392 2.64 2.12 -23.75
CA ASN A 392 1.77 2.45 -24.88
C ASN A 392 2.53 3.20 -25.99
N ASP A 393 3.44 4.09 -25.63
CA ASP A 393 4.35 4.77 -26.54
C ASP A 393 5.32 3.82 -27.23
N TYR A 394 5.87 2.84 -26.50
CA TYR A 394 6.70 1.79 -27.07
C TYR A 394 5.93 1.00 -28.14
N TYR A 395 4.70 0.57 -27.85
CA TYR A 395 3.83 -0.13 -28.80
C TYR A 395 3.54 0.72 -30.04
N ARG A 396 3.14 1.98 -29.86
CA ARG A 396 2.81 2.90 -30.97
C ARG A 396 4.01 3.17 -31.87
N LYS A 397 5.17 3.47 -31.29
CA LYS A 397 6.39 3.83 -32.04
C LYS A 397 7.07 2.62 -32.71
N ARG A 398 6.74 1.37 -32.32
CA ARG A 398 7.40 0.16 -32.82
C ARG A 398 6.45 -0.90 -33.38
N ARG A 399 5.24 -0.53 -33.83
CA ARG A 399 4.21 -1.46 -34.33
C ARG A 399 4.73 -2.58 -35.24
N VAL A 400 5.53 -2.25 -36.26
CA VAL A 400 6.09 -3.24 -37.19
C VAL A 400 7.03 -4.22 -36.47
N ARG A 401 7.93 -3.71 -35.62
CA ARG A 401 8.86 -4.55 -34.86
C ARG A 401 8.15 -5.44 -33.85
N VAL A 402 7.14 -4.89 -33.17
CA VAL A 402 6.28 -5.64 -32.25
C VAL A 402 5.58 -6.79 -32.98
N LEU A 403 5.04 -6.56 -34.18
CA LEU A 403 4.42 -7.60 -35.00
C LEU A 403 5.41 -8.71 -35.38
N VAL A 404 6.62 -8.33 -35.82
CA VAL A 404 7.69 -9.28 -36.17
C VAL A 404 8.12 -10.08 -34.94
N HIS A 405 8.33 -9.43 -33.79
CA HIS A 405 8.71 -10.11 -32.55
C HIS A 405 7.62 -11.09 -32.11
N LYS A 406 6.35 -10.68 -32.16
CA LYS A 406 5.20 -11.53 -31.84
C LYS A 406 5.13 -12.77 -32.74
N PHE A 407 5.40 -12.60 -34.05
CA PHE A 407 5.49 -13.72 -34.97
C PHE A 407 6.63 -14.68 -34.61
N ILE A 408 7.84 -14.16 -34.35
CA ILE A 408 9.01 -14.97 -33.97
C ILE A 408 8.75 -15.71 -32.66
N TYR A 409 8.21 -15.02 -31.65
CA TYR A 409 7.92 -15.58 -30.33
C TYR A 409 6.95 -16.76 -30.41
N LYS A 410 5.81 -16.58 -31.10
CA LYS A 410 4.79 -17.64 -31.25
C LYS A 410 5.29 -18.84 -32.06
N ASN A 411 6.17 -18.60 -33.04
CA ASN A 411 6.66 -19.63 -33.93
C ASN A 411 8.07 -20.12 -33.57
N PHE A 412 8.62 -19.75 -32.41
CA PHE A 412 10.04 -19.99 -32.09
C PHE A 412 10.43 -21.46 -32.19
N LYS A 413 9.61 -22.37 -31.65
CA LYS A 413 9.85 -23.83 -31.74
C LYS A 413 9.91 -24.31 -33.19
N PHE A 414 9.02 -23.81 -34.04
CA PHE A 414 8.95 -24.18 -35.45
C PHE A 414 10.14 -23.59 -36.23
N ILE A 415 10.48 -22.32 -35.97
CA ILE A 415 11.65 -21.65 -36.55
C ILE A 415 12.92 -22.41 -36.16
N LEU A 416 13.07 -22.79 -34.90
CA LEU A 416 14.23 -23.55 -34.42
C LEU A 416 14.31 -24.93 -35.09
N ALA A 417 13.18 -25.64 -35.23
CA ALA A 417 13.11 -26.92 -35.92
C ALA A 417 13.47 -26.79 -37.41
N ALA A 418 12.88 -25.82 -38.11
CA ALA A 418 13.17 -25.54 -39.51
C ALA A 418 14.64 -25.16 -39.73
N THR A 419 15.19 -24.29 -38.88
CA THR A 419 16.60 -23.89 -38.95
C THR A 419 17.51 -25.09 -38.70
N SER A 420 17.18 -25.95 -37.74
CA SER A 420 17.93 -27.17 -37.46
C SER A 420 17.91 -28.15 -38.64
N ALA A 421 16.75 -28.30 -39.30
CA ALA A 421 16.62 -29.12 -40.49
C ALA A 421 17.45 -28.58 -41.66
N VAL A 422 17.44 -27.27 -41.89
CA VAL A 422 18.26 -26.62 -42.93
C VAL A 422 19.75 -26.84 -42.65
N ILE A 423 20.20 -26.62 -41.41
CA ILE A 423 21.60 -26.87 -41.01
C ILE A 423 21.96 -28.32 -41.29
N PHE A 424 21.11 -29.27 -40.89
CA PHE A 424 21.31 -30.70 -41.13
C PHE A 424 21.50 -31.03 -42.62
N PHE A 425 20.64 -30.51 -43.50
CA PHE A 425 20.78 -30.69 -44.95
C PHE A 425 22.06 -30.06 -45.51
N VAL A 426 22.43 -28.87 -45.04
CA VAL A 426 23.69 -28.21 -45.43
C VAL A 426 24.89 -29.07 -45.04
N THR A 427 24.92 -29.65 -43.83
CA THR A 427 25.98 -30.57 -43.43
C THR A 427 26.05 -31.83 -44.28
N ILE A 428 24.91 -32.40 -44.70
CA ILE A 428 24.89 -33.55 -45.63
C ILE A 428 25.53 -33.16 -46.97
N LEU A 429 25.12 -32.03 -47.55
CA LEU A 429 25.66 -31.55 -48.82
C LEU A 429 27.18 -31.28 -48.72
N GLN A 430 27.62 -30.61 -47.65
CA GLN A 430 29.04 -30.40 -47.39
C GLN A 430 29.81 -31.73 -47.29
N THR A 431 29.25 -32.73 -46.60
CA THR A 431 29.85 -34.06 -46.49
C THR A 431 29.97 -34.73 -47.87
N ILE A 432 28.93 -34.67 -48.69
CA ILE A 432 28.95 -35.23 -50.06
C ILE A 432 30.03 -34.55 -50.92
N PHE A 433 30.09 -33.22 -50.93
CA PHE A 433 31.11 -32.49 -51.70
C PHE A 433 32.53 -32.71 -51.17
N THR A 434 32.71 -33.01 -49.88
CA THR A 434 34.01 -33.32 -49.29
C THR A 434 34.47 -34.74 -49.62
N VAL A 435 33.54 -35.72 -49.62
CA VAL A 435 33.83 -37.12 -49.95
C VAL A 435 33.99 -37.33 -51.46
N TYR A 436 33.27 -36.57 -52.28
CA TYR A 436 33.36 -36.60 -53.74
C TYR A 436 33.84 -35.25 -54.30
N PRO A 437 35.11 -34.88 -54.08
CA PRO A 437 35.65 -33.67 -54.67
C PRO A 437 35.62 -33.83 -56.20
N ARG A 438 35.03 -32.84 -56.90
CA ARG A 438 35.06 -32.80 -58.36
C ARG A 438 36.53 -32.72 -58.81
N LYS A 439 36.94 -33.64 -59.68
CA LYS A 439 38.23 -33.64 -60.38
C LYS A 439 38.39 -32.40 -61.25
#